data_AF-A0A522ZNA9-F1
#
_entry.id   AF-A0A522ZNA9-F1
#
_cell.length_a   1.000
_cell.length_b   1.000
_cell.length_c   1.000
_cell.angle_alpha   90.00
_cell.angle_beta   90.00
_cell.angle_gamma   90.00
#
_symmetry.space_group_name_H-M   'P 1'
#
loop_
_entity.id
_entity.type
_entity.pdbx_description
1 polymer ?
#
loop_
_entity_poly.entity_id
_entity_poly.type
_entity_poly.pdbx_seq_one_letter_code
_entity_poly.pdbx_strand_id
1 'polypeptide(L)' 'MANIINLRLARKRKARVEKAEKAAENRARFGRTKAEKQHERLQEELDRTRLDGAHVEPEEKHE' A
#
# COMPACT_ATOMS: atom_id res chain seq x y z
N MET A 1 44.01 -5.26 2.48
CA MET A 1 43.41 -4.01 1.95
C MET A 1 42.03 -3.87 2.56
N ALA A 2 41.80 -2.87 3.39
CA ALA A 2 40.49 -2.68 4.03
C ALA A 2 39.59 -1.83 3.11
N ASN A 3 38.40 -2.35 2.78
CA ASN A 3 37.39 -1.62 2.02
C ASN A 3 36.71 -0.61 2.95
N ILE A 4 37.21 0.62 2.98
CA ILE A 4 36.64 1.71 3.77
C ILE A 4 35.41 2.25 3.03
N ILE A 5 34.22 1.87 3.50
CA ILE A 5 32.96 2.35 2.92
C ILE A 5 32.49 3.60 3.67
N ASN A 6 32.17 4.65 2.90
CA ASN A 6 31.62 5.87 3.47
C ASN A 6 30.12 5.71 3.80
N LEU A 7 29.82 5.40 5.06
CA LEU A 7 28.45 5.21 5.56
C LEU A 7 27.59 6.48 5.46
N ARG A 8 28.18 7.68 5.48
CA ARG A 8 27.44 8.94 5.29
C ARG A 8 26.88 9.03 3.87
N LEU A 9 27.68 8.67 2.87
CA LEU A 9 27.25 8.66 1.47
C LEU A 9 26.19 7.58 1.23
N ALA A 10 26.38 6.38 1.80
CA ALA A 10 25.40 5.29 1.72
C ALA A 10 24.03 5.71 2.29
N ARG A 11 24.01 6.30 3.50
CA ARG A 11 22.79 6.82 4.12
C ARG A 11 22.11 7.90 3.28
N LYS A 12 22.87 8.86 2.73
CA LYS A 12 22.31 9.89 1.84
C LYS A 12 21.71 9.30 0.57
N ARG A 13 22.33 8.27 -0.02
CA ARG A 13 21.78 7.58 -1.19
C ARG A 13 20.46 6.90 -0.85
N LYS A 14 20.41 6.13 0.25
CA LYS A 14 19.19 5.47 0.73
C LYS A 14 18.04 6.47 0.95
N ALA A 15 18.30 7.57 1.66
CA ALA A 15 17.29 8.59 1.93
C ALA A 15 16.75 9.27 0.65
N ARG A 16 17.59 9.44 -0.39
CA ARG A 16 17.13 9.98 -1.69
C ARG A 16 16.24 9.01 -2.44
N VAL A 17 16.57 7.72 -2.41
CA VAL A 17 15.77 6.66 -3.04
C VAL A 17 14.40 6.58 -2.37
N GLU A 18 14.36 6.48 -1.04
CA GLU A 18 13.10 6.43 -0.28
C GLU A 18 12.21 7.67 -0.54
N LYS A 19 12.82 8.85 -0.65
CA LYS A 19 12.08 10.08 -0.99
C LYS A 19 11.51 10.05 -2.40
N ALA A 20 12.24 9.48 -3.37
CA ALA A 20 11.76 9.34 -4.74
C ALA A 20 10.62 8.32 -4.85
N GLU A 21 10.72 7.20 -4.15
CA GLU A 21 9.66 6.18 -4.07
C GLU A 21 8.38 6.75 -3.46
N LYS A 22 8.48 7.41 -2.31
CA LYS A 22 7.34 8.09 -1.68
C LYS A 22 6.73 9.15 -2.59
N ALA A 23 7.55 9.88 -3.34
CA ALA A 23 7.05 10.86 -4.30
C ALA A 23 6.30 10.19 -5.47
N ALA A 24 6.78 9.04 -5.96
CA ALA A 24 6.09 8.28 -7.00
C ALA A 24 4.75 7.71 -6.50
N GLU A 25 4.73 7.13 -5.30
CA GLU A 25 3.53 6.64 -4.64
C GLU A 25 2.51 7.77 -4.42
N ASN A 26 2.97 8.93 -3.95
CA ASN A 26 2.14 10.11 -3.80
C ASN A 26 1.62 10.63 -5.14
N ARG A 27 2.42 10.66 -6.21
CA ARG A 27 1.89 11.01 -7.54
C ARG A 27 0.84 10.03 -8.00
N ALA A 28 1.03 8.74 -7.78
CA ALA A 28 0.05 7.71 -8.13
C ALA A 28 -1.23 7.79 -7.28
N ARG A 29 -1.16 8.24 -6.02
CA ARG A 29 -2.33 8.40 -5.12
C ARG A 29 -3.05 9.73 -5.30
N PHE A 30 -2.29 10.82 -5.39
CA PHE A 30 -2.81 12.20 -5.47
C PHE A 30 -3.04 12.66 -6.91
N GLY A 31 -2.41 12.02 -7.89
CA GLY A 31 -2.69 12.22 -9.32
C GLY A 31 -3.94 11.51 -9.81
N ARG A 32 -4.56 10.66 -8.99
CA ARG A 32 -5.88 10.07 -9.31
C ARG A 32 -6.92 11.17 -9.40
N THR A 33 -7.68 11.15 -10.49
CA THR A 33 -8.83 12.01 -10.69
C THR A 33 -9.95 11.67 -9.70
N LYS A 34 -10.88 12.61 -9.50
CA LYS A 34 -12.04 12.39 -8.61
C LYS A 34 -12.87 11.16 -9.03
N ALA A 35 -12.96 10.90 -10.33
CA ALA A 35 -13.67 9.76 -10.90
C ALA A 35 -13.01 8.42 -10.53
N GLU A 36 -11.69 8.32 -10.64
CA GLU A 36 -10.95 7.10 -10.27
C GLU A 36 -11.08 6.78 -8.78
N LYS A 37 -10.99 7.81 -7.91
CA LYS A 37 -11.21 7.64 -6.47
C LYS A 37 -12.65 7.26 -6.10
N GLN A 38 -13.63 7.62 -6.93
CA GLN A 38 -15.01 7.21 -6.71
C GLN A 38 -15.23 5.77 -7.18
N HIS A 39 -14.66 5.39 -8.32
CA HIS A 39 -14.72 4.03 -8.83
C HIS A 39 -14.08 3.04 -7.84
N GLU A 40 -12.90 3.34 -7.32
CA GLU A 40 -12.21 2.50 -6.33
C GLU A 40 -13.03 2.33 -5.05
N ARG A 41 -13.64 3.41 -4.54
CA ARG A 41 -14.54 3.33 -3.38
C ARG A 41 -15.77 2.47 -3.62
N LEU A 42 -16.39 2.61 -4.79
CA LEU A 42 -17.55 1.80 -5.16
C LEU A 42 -17.15 0.32 -5.29
N GLN A 43 -15.97 0.03 -5.84
CA GLN A 43 -15.44 -1.33 -5.89
C GLN A 43 -15.18 -1.89 -4.48
N GLU A 44 -14.53 -1.13 -3.60
CA GLU A 44 -14.31 -1.54 -2.20
C GLU A 44 -15.64 -1.80 -1.46
N GLU A 45 -16.67 -0.98 -1.69
CA GLU A 45 -17.99 -1.19 -1.09
C GLU A 45 -18.68 -2.45 -1.63
N LEU A 46 -18.59 -2.72 -2.93
CA LEU A 46 -19.10 -3.95 -3.53
C LEU A 46 -18.37 -5.19 -3.01
N ASP A 47 -17.04 -5.12 -2.91
CA ASP A 47 -16.24 -6.22 -2.39
C ASP A 47 -16.55 -6.47 -0.91
N ARG A 48 -16.71 -5.41 -0.10
CA ARG A 48 -17.12 -5.53 1.29
C ARG A 48 -18.50 -6.18 1.44
N THR A 49 -19.50 -5.68 0.72
CA THR A 49 -20.86 -6.25 0.77
C THR A 49 -20.89 -7.70 0.26
N ARG A 50 -20.06 -8.04 -0.73
CA ARG A 50 -19.90 -9.42 -1.20
C ARG A 50 -19.26 -10.32 -0.14
N LEU A 51 -18.24 -9.85 0.57
CA LEU A 51 -17.58 -10.59 1.64
C LEU A 51 -18.51 -10.77 2.86
N ASP A 52 -19.24 -9.71 3.24
CA ASP A 52 -20.21 -9.76 4.33
C ASP A 52 -21.36 -10.71 4.00
N GLY A 53 -21.87 -10.70 2.76
CA GLY A 53 -22.89 -11.65 2.30
C GLY A 53 -22.38 -13.08 2.13
N ALA A 54 -21.06 -13.26 2.01
CA ALA A 54 -20.40 -14.57 1.98
C ALA A 54 -19.88 -15.00 3.35
N HIS A 55 -20.16 -14.24 4.42
CA HIS A 55 -19.80 -14.61 5.78
C HIS A 55 -20.66 -15.81 6.21
N VAL A 56 -20.06 -16.99 6.19
CA VAL A 56 -20.62 -18.19 6.79
C VAL A 56 -20.06 -18.22 8.22
N GLU A 57 -20.93 -18.11 9.22
CA GLU A 57 -20.50 -18.32 10.61
C GLU A 57 -19.86 -19.70 10.72
N PRO A 58 -18.64 -19.83 11.27
CA PRO A 58 -18.06 -21.12 11.50
C PRO A 58 -18.94 -21.86 12.51
N GLU A 59 -19.59 -22.94 12.08
CA GLU A 59 -20.40 -23.76 12.98
C GLU A 59 -19.56 -24.17 14.19
N GLU A 60 -19.98 -23.70 15.37
CA GLU A 60 -19.43 -24.14 16.64
C GLU A 60 -19.62 -25.66 16.72
N LYS A 61 -18.52 -26.39 16.55
CA LYS A 61 -18.48 -27.82 16.85
C LYS A 61 -18.69 -27.97 18.34
N HIS A 62 -19.94 -28.24 18.74
CA HIS A 62 -20.24 -28.73 20.07
C HIS A 62 -19.60 -30.13 20.23
N GLU A 63 -18.60 -30.19 21.11
CA GLU A 63 -17.99 -31.43 21.63
C GLU A 63 -18.67 -31.83 22.94
#